data_AF-A0A5C6UI77-F1
#
_entry.id   AF-A0A5C6UI77-F1
#
_cell.length_a   1.000
_cell.length_b   1.000
_cell.length_c   1.000
_cell.angle_alpha   90.00
_cell.angle_beta   90.00
_cell.angle_gamma   90.00
#
_symmetry.space_group_name_H-M   'P 1'
#
loop_
_entity.id
_entity.type
_entity.pdbx_description
1 polymer ?
#
loop_
_entity_poly.entity_id
_entity_poly.type
_entity_poly.pdbx_seq_one_letter_code
_entity_poly.pdbx_strand_id
1 'polypeptide(L)'
;MSGAIPPGVIADAVAAAMLWLRLESDEGVLAGLAETAILTAEAFLGTIIVPRDESAGWDAVPAPIALGVAMLVAHLFEARGGDAAPPEGVAALWRPYRQVRL
;
A
#
# COMPACT_ATOMS: atom_id res chain seq x y z
N MET A 1 18.35 6.85 -1.14
CA MET A 1 18.11 5.42 -0.93
C MET A 1 17.05 5.32 0.16
N SER A 2 15.80 5.01 -0.19
CA SER A 2 14.75 4.84 0.84
C SER A 2 15.10 3.61 1.69
N GLY A 3 15.04 3.74 3.02
CA GLY A 3 15.19 2.60 3.93
C GLY A 3 14.04 1.60 3.79
N ALA A 4 14.25 0.39 4.31
CA ALA A 4 13.27 -0.69 4.29
C ALA A 4 11.98 -0.29 5.02
N ILE A 5 10.83 -0.79 4.56
CA ILE A 5 9.55 -0.61 5.26
C ILE A 5 9.61 -1.41 6.58
N PRO A 6 9.23 -0.83 7.74
CA PRO A 6 9.18 -1.58 8.98
C PRO A 6 8.25 -2.80 8.89
N PRO A 7 8.60 -3.96 9.46
CA PRO A 7 7.80 -5.19 9.33
C PRO A 7 6.41 -5.06 9.97
N GLY A 8 6.25 -4.26 11.03
CA GLY A 8 4.94 -3.98 11.62
C GLY A 8 3.99 -3.25 10.66
N VAL A 9 4.51 -2.26 9.92
CA VAL A 9 3.76 -1.53 8.89
C VAL A 9 3.33 -2.47 7.76
N ILE A 10 4.21 -3.40 7.36
CA ILE A 10 3.87 -4.42 6.36
C ILE A 10 2.75 -5.31 6.89
N ALA A 11 2.82 -5.75 8.15
CA ALA A 11 1.79 -6.60 8.77
C ALA A 11 0.42 -5.90 8.82
N ASP A 12 0.37 -4.62 9.16
CA ASP A 12 -0.88 -3.83 9.20
C ASP A 12 -1.48 -3.66 7.80
N ALA A 13 -0.64 -3.39 6.80
CA ALA A 13 -1.07 -3.32 5.40
C ALA A 13 -1.59 -4.67 4.88
N VAL A 14 -0.94 -5.78 5.26
CA VAL A 14 -1.42 -7.14 4.98
C VAL A 14 -2.79 -7.39 5.62
N ALA A 15 -2.97 -7.01 6.89
CA ALA A 15 -4.25 -7.16 7.57
C ALA A 15 -5.38 -6.38 6.86
N ALA A 16 -5.09 -5.15 6.39
CA ALA A 16 -6.04 -4.37 5.61
C ALA A 16 -6.39 -5.03 4.27
N ALA A 17 -5.40 -5.59 3.56
CA ALA A 17 -5.62 -6.30 2.31
C ALA A 17 -6.40 -7.60 2.50
N MET A 18 -6.12 -8.36 3.57
CA MET A 18 -6.88 -9.56 3.92
C MET A 18 -8.34 -9.23 4.22
N LEU A 19 -8.62 -8.14 4.93
CA LEU A 19 -9.98 -7.69 5.19
C LEU A 19 -10.72 -7.36 3.88
N TRP A 20 -10.03 -6.71 2.93
CA TRP A 20 -10.57 -6.42 1.60
C TRP A 20 -10.88 -7.69 0.80
N LEU A 21 -9.92 -8.61 0.74
CA LEU A 21 -10.00 -9.88 0.02
C LEU A 21 -10.87 -10.93 0.73
N ARG A 22 -11.28 -10.67 1.98
CA ARG A 22 -11.98 -11.61 2.87
C ARG A 22 -11.19 -12.90 3.09
N LEU A 23 -9.88 -12.79 3.25
CA LEU A 23 -8.99 -13.91 3.57
C LEU A 23 -8.83 -14.07 5.08
N GLU A 24 -8.70 -15.31 5.54
CA GLU A 24 -8.50 -15.65 6.96
C GLU A 24 -7.01 -15.76 7.33
N SER A 25 -6.13 -16.05 6.37
CA SER A 25 -4.69 -16.17 6.58
C SER A 25 -3.88 -15.75 5.33
N ASP A 26 -2.66 -15.26 5.54
CA ASP A 26 -1.65 -15.04 4.49
C ASP A 26 -0.46 -15.98 4.71
N GLU A 27 -0.03 -16.67 3.65
CA GLU A 27 1.15 -17.56 3.64
C GLU A 27 2.46 -16.80 3.28
N GLY A 28 2.43 -15.46 3.37
CA GLY A 28 3.57 -14.57 3.15
C GLY A 28 3.63 -13.95 1.76
N VAL A 29 2.66 -14.22 0.90
CA VAL A 29 2.58 -13.61 -0.44
C VAL A 29 2.16 -12.15 -0.34
N LEU A 30 1.20 -11.83 0.53
CA LEU A 30 0.68 -10.47 0.63
C LEU A 30 1.72 -9.50 1.20
N ALA A 31 2.68 -9.97 2.01
CA ALA A 31 3.75 -9.12 2.55
C ALA A 31 4.57 -8.42 1.44
N GLY A 32 5.02 -9.17 0.43
CA GLY A 32 5.76 -8.59 -0.70
C GLY A 32 4.91 -7.69 -1.59
N LEU A 33 3.62 -8.01 -1.74
CA LEU A 33 2.67 -7.16 -2.47
C LEU A 33 2.35 -5.87 -1.70
N ALA A 34 2.25 -5.93 -0.39
CA ALA A 34 2.04 -4.78 0.49
C ALA A 34 3.23 -3.83 0.45
N GLU A 35 4.46 -4.35 0.53
CA GLU A 35 5.66 -3.54 0.33
C GLU A 35 5.64 -2.84 -1.05
N THR A 36 5.35 -3.58 -2.12
CA THR A 36 5.24 -3.03 -3.48
C THR A 36 4.17 -1.93 -3.56
N ALA A 37 3.01 -2.16 -2.96
CA ALA A 37 1.90 -1.21 -2.96
C ALA A 37 2.23 0.07 -2.17
N ILE A 38 2.89 -0.05 -1.02
CA ILE A 38 3.35 1.10 -0.22
C ILE A 38 4.37 1.93 -1.02
N LEU A 39 5.37 1.28 -1.61
CA LEU A 39 6.37 1.98 -2.44
C LEU A 39 5.72 2.66 -3.66
N THR A 40 4.72 2.02 -4.26
CA THR A 40 3.94 2.60 -5.37
C THR A 40 3.15 3.82 -4.92
N ALA A 41 2.53 3.75 -3.74
CA ALA A 41 1.81 4.89 -3.15
C ALA A 41 2.76 6.06 -2.92
N GLU A 42 3.93 5.83 -2.32
CA GLU A 42 4.92 6.89 -2.08
C GLU A 42 5.44 7.51 -3.37
N ALA A 43 5.71 6.68 -4.38
CA ALA A 43 6.13 7.15 -5.70
C ALA A 43 5.04 8.00 -6.38
N PHE A 44 3.77 7.57 -6.32
CA PHE A 44 2.66 8.32 -6.88
C PHE A 44 2.44 9.66 -6.16
N LEU A 45 2.49 9.63 -4.83
CA LEU A 45 2.24 10.78 -3.95
C LEU A 45 3.42 11.76 -3.93
N GLY A 46 4.63 11.31 -4.26
CA GLY A 46 5.85 12.13 -4.22
C GLY A 46 6.34 12.40 -2.78
N THR A 47 5.93 11.58 -1.81
CA THR A 47 6.33 11.69 -0.40
C THR A 47 6.39 10.31 0.25
N ILE A 48 7.21 10.19 1.29
CA ILE A 48 7.19 9.04 2.19
C ILE A 48 5.90 9.14 3.04
N ILE A 49 5.14 8.05 3.14
CA ILE A 49 3.88 8.01 3.89
C ILE A 49 4.01 7.28 5.23
N VAL A 50 5.05 6.45 5.37
CA VAL A 50 5.38 5.71 6.59
C VAL A 50 6.85 5.96 6.96
N PRO A 51 7.14 6.48 8.16
CA PRO A 51 8.51 6.65 8.62
C PRO A 51 9.28 5.32 8.61
N ARG A 52 10.59 5.41 8.38
CA ARG A 52 11.48 4.25 8.23
C ARG A 52 12.15 3.84 9.54
N ASP A 53 11.77 4.48 10.63
CA ASP A 53 12.16 4.10 11.97
C ASP A 53 11.03 3.28 12.64
N GLU A 54 11.34 2.67 13.77
CA GLU A 54 10.37 1.86 14.53
C GLU A 54 9.33 2.70 15.28
N SER A 55 9.43 4.04 15.22
CA SER A 55 8.62 4.94 16.03
C SER A 55 7.28 5.32 15.40
N ALA A 56 7.05 4.94 14.14
CA ALA A 56 5.82 5.29 13.43
C ALA A 56 5.11 4.08 12.86
N GLY A 57 3.82 4.01 13.19
CA GLY A 57 2.91 2.94 12.78
C GLY A 57 2.00 3.35 11.63
N TRP A 58 1.34 2.34 11.07
CA TRP A 58 0.34 2.45 10.02
C TRP A 58 -0.82 3.41 10.35
N ASP A 59 -1.10 3.61 11.65
CA ASP A 59 -2.14 4.53 12.15
C ASP A 59 -1.95 5.99 11.73
N ALA A 60 -0.72 6.41 11.40
CA ALA A 60 -0.45 7.76 10.91
C ALA A 60 -0.82 7.96 9.43
N VAL A 61 -1.07 6.87 8.69
CA VAL A 61 -1.43 6.92 7.27
C VAL A 61 -2.91 7.35 7.13
N PRO A 62 -3.21 8.41 6.35
CA PRO A 62 -4.59 8.78 6.08
C PRO A 62 -5.40 7.60 5.53
N ALA A 63 -6.61 7.40 6.08
CA ALA A 63 -7.46 6.26 5.73
C ALA A 63 -7.68 6.07 4.21
N PRO A 64 -7.86 7.12 3.38
CA PRO A 64 -7.97 6.95 1.93
C PRO A 64 -6.71 6.38 1.28
N ILE A 65 -5.53 6.70 1.80
CA ILE A 65 -4.25 6.16 1.32
C ILE A 65 -4.15 4.68 1.69
N ALA A 66 -4.42 4.34 2.96
CA ALA A 66 -4.41 2.96 3.45
C ALA A 66 -5.40 2.07 2.67
N LEU A 67 -6.59 2.58 2.38
CA LEU A 67 -7.58 1.90 1.53
C LEU A 67 -7.06 1.67 0.12
N GLY A 68 -6.47 2.69 -0.51
CA GLY A 68 -5.87 2.55 -1.84
C GLY A 68 -4.74 1.52 -1.88
N VAL A 69 -3.93 1.43 -0.81
CA VAL A 69 -2.91 0.38 -0.67
C VAL A 69 -3.55 -1.01 -0.62
N ALA A 70 -4.58 -1.22 0.22
CA ALA A 70 -5.28 -2.51 0.30
C ALA A 70 -5.90 -2.92 -1.05
N MET A 71 -6.54 -1.98 -1.75
CA MET A 71 -7.09 -2.19 -3.10
C MET A 71 -6.00 -2.56 -4.11
N LEU A 72 -4.84 -1.90 -4.05
CA LEU A 72 -3.73 -2.20 -4.95
C LEU A 72 -3.11 -3.57 -4.65
N VAL A 73 -2.97 -3.94 -3.38
CA VAL A 73 -2.53 -5.30 -2.99
C VAL A 73 -3.49 -6.35 -3.53
N ALA A 74 -4.80 -6.17 -3.33
CA ALA A 74 -5.82 -7.06 -3.86
C ALA A 74 -5.72 -7.21 -5.38
N HIS A 75 -5.57 -6.09 -6.09
CA HIS A 75 -5.37 -6.11 -7.54
C HIS A 75 -4.13 -6.89 -7.97
N LEU A 76 -2.98 -6.66 -7.32
CA LEU A 76 -1.74 -7.38 -7.64
C LEU A 76 -1.83 -8.87 -7.31
N PHE A 77 -2.60 -9.22 -6.29
CA PHE A 77 -2.85 -10.61 -5.91
C PHE A 77 -3.73 -11.34 -6.94
N GLU A 78 -4.83 -10.71 -7.36
CA GLU A 78 -5.81 -11.28 -8.29
C GLU A 78 -5.34 -11.28 -9.75
N ALA A 79 -4.67 -10.21 -10.20
CA ALA A 79 -4.27 -10.00 -11.60
C ALA A 79 -2.84 -10.49 -11.92
N ARG A 80 -2.36 -11.51 -11.21
CA ARG A 80 -0.97 -12.00 -11.36
C ARG A 80 -0.68 -12.44 -12.80
N GLY A 81 0.21 -11.71 -13.48
CA GLY A 81 0.69 -12.02 -14.84
C GLY A 81 -0.16 -11.47 -15.99
N GLY A 82 -1.15 -10.61 -15.70
CA GLY A 82 -1.95 -9.92 -16.71
C GLY A 82 -1.57 -8.44 -16.88
N ASP A 83 -1.94 -7.86 -18.02
CA ASP A 83 -1.76 -6.42 -18.33
C ASP A 83 -2.94 -5.56 -17.83
N ALA A 84 -3.60 -6.00 -16.75
CA ALA A 84 -4.73 -5.26 -16.19
C ALA A 84 -4.23 -3.92 -15.64
N ALA A 85 -4.89 -2.84 -16.04
CA ALA A 85 -4.57 -1.52 -15.50
C ALA A 85 -4.86 -1.47 -13.99
N PRO A 86 -4.08 -0.72 -13.20
CA PRO A 86 -4.36 -0.50 -11.79
C PRO A 86 -5.77 0.07 -11.58
N PRO A 87 -6.44 -0.23 -10.45
CA PRO A 87 -7.81 0.21 -10.24
C PRO A 87 -7.91 1.74 -10.22
N GLU A 88 -8.80 2.33 -11.03
CA GLU A 88 -8.97 3.79 -11.11
C GLU A 88 -9.27 4.42 -9.74
N GLY A 89 -9.98 3.68 -8.87
CA GLY A 89 -10.28 4.08 -7.50
C GLY A 89 -9.03 4.39 -6.68
N VAL A 90 -7.92 3.68 -6.89
CA VAL A 90 -6.64 3.92 -6.19
C VAL A 90 -6.12 5.31 -6.53
N ALA A 91 -6.04 5.64 -7.82
CA ALA A 91 -5.58 6.96 -8.25
C ALA A 91 -6.52 8.07 -7.76
N ALA A 92 -7.84 7.85 -7.75
CA ALA A 92 -8.80 8.82 -7.25
C ALA A 92 -8.62 9.10 -5.74
N LEU A 93 -8.38 8.06 -4.93
CA LEU A 93 -8.14 8.19 -3.49
C LEU A 93 -6.85 8.95 -3.17
N TRP A 94 -5.81 8.77 -3.97
CA TRP A 94 -4.49 9.33 -3.72
C TRP A 94 -4.30 10.76 -4.26
N ARG A 95 -5.03 11.14 -5.32
CA ARG A 95 -4.92 12.46 -5.97
C ARG A 95 -4.87 13.66 -5.02
N PRO A 96 -5.73 13.76 -3.97
CA PRO A 96 -5.71 14.90 -3.05
C PRO A 96 -4.43 15.03 -2.20
N TYR A 97 -3.73 13.92 -1.99
CA TYR A 97 -2.53 13.86 -1.12
C TYR A 97 -1.22 14.00 -1.92
N ARG A 98 -1.31 14.07 -3.25
CA ARG A 98 -0.15 14.11 -4.13
C ARG A 98 0.56 15.45 -4.03
N GLN A 99 1.85 15.41 -3.68
CA GLN A 99 2.72 16.58 -3.71
C GLN A 99 3.24 16.82 -5.12
N VAL A 100 2.84 17.94 -5.72
CA VAL A 100 3.38 18.39 -7.01
C VAL A 100 4.55 19.32 -6.73
N ARG A 101 5.76 18.88 -7.08
CA ARG A 101 6.93 19.76 -7.13
C ARG A 101 7.02 20.33 -8.55
N LEU A 102 7.04 21.66 -8.65
CA LEU A 102 7.22 22.43 -9.88
C LEU A 102 8.70 22.79 -10.06
#